data_AF-A0A3D2KPV4-F1
#
_entry.id   AF-A0A3D2KPV4-F1
#
_cell.length_a   1.000
_cell.length_b   1.000
_cell.length_c   1.000
_cell.angle_alpha   90.00
_cell.angle_beta   90.00
_cell.angle_gamma   90.00
#
_symmetry.space_group_name_H-M   'P 1'
#
loop_
_entity.id
_entity.type
_entity.pdbx_description
1 polymer ?
#
loop_
_entity_poly.entity_id
_entity_poly.type
_entity_poly.pdbx_seq_one_letter_code
_entity_poly.pdbx_strand_id
1 'polypeptide(L)'
;MSDRGADSPGAVGRRQARLKEGILVTWAVLLDGSKVLTHMSLGNRESYEDWLEHLRDLVRRSFPTPLRVTTDGAPGLIKAACAIWPEAERIPCWVHKMGNVLDKVPEEVQPLLKPYLEAVRGAPDIETGRR
;
A
#
# COMPACT_ATOMS: atom_id res chain seq x y z
N MET A 1 46.86 33.36 -35.70
CA MET A 1 45.61 32.82 -36.25
C MET A 1 45.41 31.43 -35.66
N SER A 2 44.27 31.23 -34.98
CA SER A 2 43.57 29.97 -34.65
C SER A 2 44.43 28.74 -34.34
N ASP A 3 44.32 28.12 -33.17
CA ASP A 3 43.10 27.39 -32.86
C ASP A 3 42.86 27.24 -31.34
N ARG A 4 41.61 27.47 -30.91
CA ARG A 4 41.12 27.21 -29.55
C ARG A 4 40.38 25.88 -29.59
N GLY A 5 41.08 24.79 -29.30
CA GLY A 5 40.45 23.50 -29.01
C GLY A 5 39.84 23.51 -27.62
N ALA A 6 38.53 23.75 -27.53
CA ALA A 6 37.77 23.68 -26.30
C ALA A 6 37.61 22.21 -25.87
N ASP A 7 38.23 21.84 -24.75
CA ASP A 7 37.90 20.62 -24.00
C ASP A 7 36.47 20.77 -23.46
N SER A 8 35.51 20.15 -24.15
CA SER A 8 34.14 20.01 -23.63
C SER A 8 34.10 18.77 -22.75
N PRO A 9 33.80 18.87 -21.44
CA PRO A 9 33.68 17.69 -20.61
C PRO A 9 32.48 16.89 -21.10
N GLY A 10 32.75 15.66 -21.54
CA GLY A 10 31.76 14.71 -22.00
C GLY A 10 30.60 14.64 -21.02
N ALA A 11 29.39 14.83 -21.57
CA ALA A 11 28.17 14.62 -20.82
C ALA A 11 28.20 13.20 -20.23
N VAL A 12 28.43 13.11 -18.92
CA VAL A 12 28.11 11.92 -18.13
C VAL A 12 26.60 11.74 -18.28
N GLY A 13 26.23 10.94 -19.26
CA GLY A 13 24.86 10.45 -19.40
C GLY A 13 24.52 9.74 -18.11
N ARG A 14 23.79 10.42 -17.23
CA ARG A 14 23.08 9.75 -16.15
C ARG A 14 22.16 8.76 -16.85
N ARG A 15 22.53 7.48 -16.83
CA ARG A 15 21.54 6.41 -16.98
C ARG A 15 20.60 6.62 -15.80
N GLN A 16 19.55 7.43 -16.00
CA GLN A 16 18.35 7.35 -15.18
C GLN A 16 17.80 5.96 -15.47
N ALA A 17 18.28 4.96 -14.71
CA ALA A 17 17.45 3.82 -14.40
C ALA A 17 16.12 4.42 -13.97
N ARG A 18 15.07 4.20 -14.76
CA ARG A 18 13.75 4.74 -14.53
C ARG A 18 13.30 4.23 -13.16
N LEU A 19 13.58 4.99 -12.11
CA LEU A 19 13.20 4.65 -10.75
C LEU A 19 11.68 4.51 -10.80
N LYS A 20 11.18 3.31 -10.52
CA LYS A 20 9.74 3.09 -10.39
C LYS A 20 9.36 3.74 -9.07
N GLU A 21 8.86 4.96 -9.12
CA GLU A 21 8.33 5.64 -7.94
C GLU A 21 6.98 5.02 -7.58
N GLY A 22 6.85 4.58 -6.33
CA GLY A 22 5.57 4.13 -5.78
C GLY A 22 4.67 5.34 -5.48
N ILE A 23 3.37 5.14 -5.63
CA ILE A 23 2.37 6.11 -5.19
C ILE A 23 1.63 5.49 -4.01
N LEU A 24 1.67 6.16 -2.87
CA LEU A 24 0.91 5.79 -1.68
C LEU A 24 -0.44 6.47 -1.75
N VAL A 25 -1.51 5.71 -1.50
CA VAL A 25 -2.88 6.17 -1.68
C VAL A 25 -3.71 5.77 -0.48
N THR A 26 -4.41 6.74 0.12
CA THR A 26 -5.40 6.50 1.17
C THR A 26 -6.79 6.85 0.67
N TRP A 27 -7.71 5.92 0.88
CA TRP A 27 -9.14 6.09 0.68
C TRP A 27 -9.85 6.01 2.03
N ALA A 28 -10.89 6.82 2.22
CA ALA A 28 -11.80 6.71 3.35
C ALA A 28 -13.18 6.27 2.88
N VAL A 29 -13.89 5.55 3.75
CA VAL A 29 -15.33 5.31 3.63
C VAL A 29 -16.00 6.12 4.75
N LEU A 30 -16.89 7.03 4.38
CA LEU A 30 -17.58 7.90 5.33
C LEU A 30 -18.78 7.21 5.96
N LEU A 31 -19.38 7.85 6.97
CA LEU A 31 -20.54 7.32 7.71
C LEU A 31 -21.77 7.12 6.81
N ASP A 32 -21.89 7.89 5.73
CA ASP A 32 -22.95 7.75 4.73
C ASP A 32 -22.66 6.65 3.68
N GLY A 33 -21.53 5.95 3.81
CA GLY A 33 -21.09 4.91 2.89
C GLY A 33 -20.34 5.43 1.66
N SER A 34 -20.17 6.74 1.49
CA SER A 34 -19.40 7.29 0.37
C SER A 34 -17.91 6.97 0.49
N LYS A 35 -17.28 6.69 -0.65
CA LYS A 35 -15.84 6.44 -0.75
C LYS A 35 -15.13 7.68 -1.29
N VAL A 36 -14.13 8.17 -0.57
CA VAL A 36 -13.40 9.41 -0.89
C VAL A 36 -11.90 9.14 -0.93
N LEU A 37 -11.22 9.66 -1.95
CA LEU A 37 -9.76 9.70 -2.01
C LEU A 37 -9.26 10.83 -1.10
N THR A 38 -8.56 10.51 -0.01
CA THR A 38 -8.22 11.50 1.03
C THR A 38 -6.78 11.98 0.94
N HIS A 39 -5.88 11.13 0.46
CA HIS A 39 -4.49 11.48 0.29
C HIS A 39 -3.80 10.62 -0.77
N MET A 40 -2.85 11.24 -1.45
CA MET A 40 -1.93 10.62 -2.37
C MET A 40 -0.57 11.27 -2.20
N SER A 41 0.48 10.48 -2.10
CA SER A 41 1.86 10.97 -2.04
C SER A 41 2.81 10.03 -2.77
N LEU A 42 3.97 10.53 -3.16
CA LEU A 42 5.04 9.68 -3.65
C LEU A 42 5.64 8.90 -2.47
N GLY A 43 5.83 7.60 -2.63
CA GLY A 43 6.53 6.73 -1.70
C GLY A 43 7.59 5.97 -2.48
N ASN A 44 8.85 6.32 -2.27
CA ASN A 44 9.92 5.80 -3.11
C ASN A 44 10.25 4.33 -2.75
N ARG A 45 9.89 3.87 -1.53
CA ARG A 45 10.31 2.55 -1.02
C ARG A 45 9.29 1.79 -0.17
N GLU A 46 8.04 2.25 -0.05
CA GLU A 46 7.02 1.64 0.83
C GLU A 46 7.54 1.40 2.27
N SER A 47 8.52 2.23 2.70
CA SER A 47 9.15 2.06 4.00
C SER A 47 8.22 2.51 5.12
N TYR A 48 8.57 2.15 6.36
CA TYR A 48 7.86 2.66 7.53
C TYR A 48 7.84 4.20 7.54
N GLU A 49 8.96 4.84 7.21
CA GLU A 49 9.10 6.30 7.20
C GLU A 49 8.22 6.95 6.12
N ASP A 50 8.18 6.37 4.90
CA ASP A 50 7.34 6.85 3.81
C ASP A 50 5.84 6.77 4.20
N TRP A 51 5.42 5.64 4.78
CA TRP A 51 4.04 5.47 5.24
C TRP A 51 3.70 6.34 6.45
N LEU A 52 4.63 6.50 7.39
CA LEU A 52 4.42 7.34 8.57
C LEU A 52 4.21 8.80 8.16
N GLU A 53 4.99 9.31 7.22
CA GLU A 53 4.83 10.68 6.73
C GLU A 53 3.53 10.86 5.93
N HIS A 54 3.17 9.88 5.08
CA HIS A 54 1.88 9.86 4.37
C HIS A 54 0.68 9.96 5.35
N LEU A 55 0.71 9.18 6.43
CA LEU A 55 -0.38 9.20 7.43
C LEU A 55 -0.35 10.43 8.34
N ARG A 56 0.83 10.97 8.67
CA ARG A 56 0.96 12.24 9.39
C ARG A 56 0.35 13.40 8.62
N ASP A 57 0.43 13.38 7.30
CA ASP A 57 -0.17 14.42 6.47
C ASP A 57 -1.69 14.48 6.63
N LEU A 58 -2.35 13.32 6.65
CA LEU A 58 -3.76 13.21 6.96
C LEU A 58 -4.08 13.81 8.32
N VAL A 59 -3.34 13.44 9.37
CA VAL A 59 -3.55 13.95 10.73
C VAL A 59 -3.32 15.46 10.82
N ARG A 60 -2.28 15.98 10.15
CA ARG A 60 -2.01 17.44 10.06
C ARG A 60 -3.18 18.20 9.42
N ARG A 61 -3.93 17.56 8.52
CA ARG A 61 -5.16 18.10 7.91
C ARG A 61 -6.43 17.77 8.70
N SER A 62 -6.28 17.42 9.98
CA SER A 62 -7.37 17.11 10.90
C SER A 62 -8.20 15.88 10.49
N PHE A 63 -7.58 14.91 9.80
CA PHE A 63 -8.24 13.63 9.55
C PHE A 63 -8.45 12.90 10.89
N PRO A 64 -9.68 12.49 11.22
CA PRO A 64 -9.98 11.89 12.51
C PRO A 64 -9.40 10.48 12.63
N THR A 65 -9.26 9.99 13.86
CA THR A 65 -8.98 8.56 14.09
C THR A 65 -10.11 7.72 13.50
N PRO A 66 -9.84 6.85 12.52
CA PRO A 66 -10.86 5.99 11.94
C PRO A 66 -11.24 4.87 12.91
N LEU A 67 -12.47 4.36 12.79
CA LEU A 67 -12.87 3.15 13.53
C LEU A 67 -12.05 1.93 13.13
N ARG A 68 -11.67 1.86 11.84
CA ARG A 68 -10.99 0.72 11.25
C ARG A 68 -10.02 1.17 10.17
N VAL A 69 -8.86 0.54 10.13
CA VAL A 69 -7.82 0.75 9.11
C VAL A 69 -7.61 -0.57 8.37
N THR A 70 -7.86 -0.57 7.06
CA THR A 70 -7.64 -1.75 6.22
C THR A 70 -6.34 -1.58 5.43
N THR A 71 -5.34 -2.41 5.71
CA THR A 71 -4.03 -2.37 5.06
C THR A 71 -3.67 -3.69 4.44
N ASP A 72 -2.77 -3.70 3.46
CA ASP A 72 -2.16 -4.93 2.98
C ASP A 72 -1.22 -5.56 4.04
N GLY A 73 -0.37 -6.49 3.60
CA GLY A 73 0.61 -7.15 4.46
C GLY A 73 1.94 -6.41 4.63
N ALA A 74 2.11 -5.20 4.09
CA ALA A 74 3.39 -4.50 4.10
C ALA A 74 3.80 -4.11 5.53
N PRO A 75 4.97 -4.55 6.04
CA PRO A 75 5.37 -4.29 7.43
C PRO A 75 5.49 -2.80 7.77
N GLY A 76 5.99 -1.99 6.81
CA GLY A 76 6.10 -0.54 6.97
C GLY A 76 4.75 0.13 7.17
N LEU A 77 3.76 -0.23 6.34
CA LEU A 77 2.39 0.29 6.42
C LEU A 77 1.71 -0.13 7.72
N ILE A 78 1.79 -1.41 8.09
CA ILE A 78 1.18 -1.90 9.33
C ILE A 78 1.75 -1.15 10.54
N LYS A 79 3.07 -1.02 10.61
CA LYS A 79 3.73 -0.31 11.71
C LYS A 79 3.34 1.18 11.75
N ALA A 80 3.28 1.85 10.61
CA ALA A 80 2.87 3.25 10.51
C ALA A 80 1.41 3.46 10.93
N ALA A 81 0.50 2.61 10.45
CA ALA A 81 -0.91 2.67 10.80
C ALA A 81 -1.14 2.49 12.31
N CYS A 82 -0.53 1.48 12.93
CA CYS A 82 -0.64 1.25 14.37
C CYS A 82 0.01 2.37 15.20
N ALA A 83 1.03 3.06 14.67
CA ALA A 83 1.65 4.19 15.36
C ALA A 83 0.79 5.46 15.31
N ILE A 84 0.07 5.70 14.21
CA ILE A 84 -0.73 6.91 14.01
C ILE A 84 -2.14 6.78 14.59
N TRP A 85 -2.74 5.59 14.50
CA TRP A 85 -4.10 5.32 14.98
C TRP A 85 -4.13 4.04 15.84
N PRO A 86 -3.55 4.05 17.04
CA PRO A 86 -3.48 2.86 17.89
C PRO A 86 -4.84 2.34 18.36
N GLU A 87 -5.87 3.19 18.40
CA GLU A 87 -7.23 2.84 18.78
C GLU A 87 -8.06 2.28 17.60
N ALA A 88 -7.58 2.44 16.37
CA ALA A 88 -8.29 1.94 15.19
C ALA A 88 -8.12 0.43 15.07
N GLU A 89 -9.21 -0.29 14.77
CA GLU A 89 -9.14 -1.72 14.49
C GLU A 89 -8.39 -1.93 13.16
N ARG A 90 -7.23 -2.59 13.20
CA ARG A 90 -6.50 -2.92 11.97
C ARG A 90 -7.01 -4.24 11.38
N ILE A 91 -7.50 -4.20 10.15
CA ILE A 91 -7.97 -5.38 9.39
C ILE A 91 -7.09 -5.61 8.16
N PRO A 92 -6.75 -6.86 7.79
CA PRO A 92 -6.07 -7.14 6.54
C PRO A 92 -6.98 -6.87 5.33
N CYS A 93 -6.40 -6.30 4.28
CA CYS A 93 -7.07 -6.17 3.00
C CYS A 93 -7.25 -7.55 2.38
N TRP A 94 -8.48 -8.04 2.38
CA TRP A 94 -8.81 -9.36 1.86
C TRP A 94 -8.53 -9.53 0.36
N VAL A 95 -8.58 -8.44 -0.43
CA VAL A 95 -8.19 -8.49 -1.86
C VAL A 95 -6.72 -8.92 -1.98
N HIS A 96 -5.82 -8.21 -1.30
CA HIS A 96 -4.39 -8.57 -1.29
C HIS A 96 -4.13 -9.89 -0.57
N LYS A 97 -4.85 -10.19 0.52
CA LYS A 97 -4.67 -11.45 1.24
C LYS A 97 -5.00 -12.65 0.37
N MET A 98 -6.12 -12.60 -0.37
CA MET A 98 -6.48 -13.66 -1.32
C MET A 98 -5.48 -13.74 -2.47
N GLY A 99 -5.11 -12.60 -3.07
CA GLY A 99 -4.09 -12.55 -4.13
C GLY A 99 -2.77 -13.21 -3.70
N ASN A 100 -2.24 -12.81 -2.54
CA ASN A 100 -1.00 -13.37 -1.99
C ASN A 100 -1.04 -14.90 -1.78
N VAL A 101 -2.22 -15.47 -1.51
CA VAL A 101 -2.39 -16.93 -1.38
C VAL A 101 -2.47 -17.59 -2.76
N LEU A 102 -3.26 -17.02 -3.67
CA LEU A 102 -3.44 -17.55 -5.02
C LEU A 102 -2.14 -17.50 -5.84
N ASP A 103 -1.28 -16.50 -5.60
CA ASP A 103 0.05 -16.39 -6.23
C ASP A 103 1.03 -17.51 -5.83
N LYS A 104 0.66 -18.37 -4.87
CA LYS A 104 1.46 -19.52 -4.44
C LYS A 104 1.05 -20.84 -5.08
N VAL A 105 0.04 -20.83 -5.95
CA VAL A 105 -0.44 -22.02 -6.66
C VAL A 105 -0.47 -21.77 -8.18
N PRO A 106 -0.41 -22.83 -9.01
CA PRO A 106 -0.58 -22.71 -10.45
C PRO A 106 -1.92 -22.07 -10.81
N GLU A 107 -1.95 -21.31 -11.92
CA GLU A 107 -3.13 -20.55 -12.36
C GLU A 107 -4.34 -21.47 -12.57
N GLU A 108 -4.11 -22.69 -13.06
CA GLU A 108 -5.14 -23.70 -13.30
C GLU A 108 -5.85 -24.16 -12.02
N VAL A 109 -5.20 -24.03 -10.86
CA VAL A 109 -5.73 -24.43 -9.55
C VAL A 109 -6.47 -23.28 -8.87
N GLN A 110 -6.20 -22.02 -9.25
CA GLN A 110 -6.79 -20.85 -8.60
C GLN A 110 -8.33 -20.83 -8.62
N PRO A 111 -9.03 -21.20 -9.71
CA PRO A 111 -10.49 -21.26 -9.73
C PRO A 111 -11.08 -22.26 -8.72
N LEU A 112 -10.33 -23.34 -8.41
CA LEU A 112 -10.73 -24.31 -7.40
C LEU A 112 -10.48 -23.79 -5.98
N LEU A 113 -9.39 -23.07 -5.74
CA LEU A 113 -9.00 -22.60 -4.41
C LEU A 113 -9.74 -21.33 -3.97
N LYS A 114 -10.00 -20.41 -4.89
CA LYS A 114 -10.59 -19.09 -4.59
C LYS A 114 -11.92 -19.17 -3.81
N PRO A 115 -12.89 -20.06 -4.14
CA PRO A 115 -14.12 -20.19 -3.37
C PRO A 115 -13.89 -20.56 -1.89
N TYR A 116 -12.86 -21.35 -1.58
CA TYR A 116 -12.53 -21.66 -0.19
C TYR A 116 -12.03 -20.43 0.56
N LEU A 117 -11.22 -19.57 -0.08
CA LEU A 117 -10.77 -18.32 0.53
C LEU A 117 -11.93 -17.34 0.76
N GLU A 118 -12.87 -17.29 -0.19
CA GLU A 118 -14.09 -16.49 -0.06
C GLU A 118 -14.99 -17.01 1.07
N ALA A 119 -15.11 -18.33 1.23
CA ALA A 119 -15.83 -18.94 2.34
C ALA A 119 -15.20 -18.61 3.70
N VAL A 120 -13.87 -18.67 3.83
CA VAL A 120 -13.15 -18.28 5.05
C VAL A 120 -13.39 -16.79 5.36
N ARG A 121 -13.32 -15.91 4.37
CA ARG A 121 -13.59 -14.47 4.53
C ARG A 121 -15.03 -14.21 4.98
N GLY A 122 -15.98 -14.92 4.39
CA GLY A 122 -17.42 -14.75 4.61
C GLY A 122 -17.94 -15.50 5.84
N ALA A 123 -17.09 -16.21 6.57
CA ALA A 123 -17.49 -16.96 7.75
C ALA A 123 -18.13 -16.04 8.81
N PRO A 124 -19.25 -16.45 9.44
CA PRO A 124 -19.94 -15.63 10.44
C PRO A 124 -19.16 -15.53 11.76
N ASP A 125 -18.26 -16.47 12.02
CA ASP A 125 -17.43 -16.55 13.22
C ASP A 125 -16.10 -17.26 12.96
N ILE A 126 -15.19 -17.15 13.92
CA ILE A 126 -13.84 -17.73 13.85
C ILE A 126 -13.87 -19.25 13.80
N GLU A 127 -14.85 -19.89 14.46
CA GLU A 127 -14.94 -21.35 14.50
C GLU A 127 -15.26 -21.90 13.12
N THR A 128 -16.24 -21.31 12.43
CA THR A 128 -16.62 -21.65 11.06
C THR A 128 -15.47 -21.40 10.10
N GLY A 129 -14.75 -20.29 10.24
CA GLY A 129 -13.62 -19.96 9.37
C GLY A 129 -12.37 -20.85 9.56
N ARG A 130 -12.32 -21.69 10.60
CA ARG A 130 -11.22 -22.64 10.85
C ARG A 130 -11.45 -24.02 10.25
N ARG A 131 -12.68 -24.33 9.84
CA ARG A 131 -13.07 -25.61 9.24
C ARG A 131 -12.76 -25.58 7.74
#